data_AF-A0A9D7KIJ5-F1
#
_entry.id   AF-A0A9D7KIJ5-F1
#
_cell.length_a   1.000
_cell.length_b   1.000
_cell.length_c   1.000
_cell.angle_alpha   90.00
_cell.angle_beta   90.00
_cell.angle_gamma   90.00
#
_symmetry.space_group_name_H-M   'P 1'
#
loop_
_entity.id
_entity.type
_entity.pdbx_description
1 polymer ?
#
loop_
_entity_poly.entity_id
_entity_poly.type
_entity_poly.pdbx_seq_one_letter_code
_entity_poly.pdbx_strand_id
1 'polypeptide(L)'
;MDVASVNSAISFNPPVAGTTNTWGGSDRILTITTTNMTPSTQYTLTIQPTAKDKFDHPLDGDGNGTGGDAYVLNFRTKFLIIFLLQLLRATLWEYRWFMIKDRCLILHSTNR
;
A
#
# COMPACT_ATOMS: atom_id res chain seq x y z
N MET A 1 -23.59 -8.71 -2.92
CA MET A 1 -23.21 -8.97 -1.53
C MET A 1 -23.99 -8.07 -0.59
N ASP A 2 -24.17 -8.46 0.68
CA ASP A 2 -24.50 -7.50 1.73
C ASP A 2 -23.22 -6.74 2.09
N VAL A 3 -23.19 -5.46 1.73
CA VAL A 3 -22.02 -4.60 1.89
C VAL A 3 -21.65 -4.41 3.36
N ALA A 4 -22.63 -4.25 4.25
CA ALA A 4 -22.38 -3.99 5.66
C ALA A 4 -21.83 -5.25 6.36
N SER A 5 -22.41 -6.41 6.04
CA SER A 5 -21.94 -7.71 6.50
C SER A 5 -20.49 -7.96 6.10
N VAL A 6 -20.16 -7.81 4.81
CA VAL A 6 -18.79 -8.03 4.32
C VAL A 6 -17.81 -7.03 4.92
N ASN A 7 -18.15 -5.74 4.98
CA ASN A 7 -17.26 -4.72 5.54
C ASN A 7 -16.90 -5.00 7.01
N SER A 8 -17.84 -5.51 7.80
CA SER A 8 -17.62 -5.85 9.20
C SER A 8 -16.81 -7.15 9.39
N ALA A 9 -16.77 -7.99 8.36
CA ALA A 9 -16.04 -9.27 8.36
C ALA A 9 -14.58 -9.14 7.90
N ILE A 10 -14.14 -7.98 7.42
CA ILE A 10 -12.77 -7.75 6.93
C ILE A 10 -11.81 -7.57 8.10
N SER A 11 -10.67 -8.27 8.04
CA SER A 11 -9.58 -8.13 9.01
C SER A 11 -8.22 -8.28 8.33
N PHE A 12 -7.21 -7.62 8.89
CA PHE A 12 -5.82 -7.74 8.49
C PHE A 12 -4.97 -8.21 9.66
N ASN A 13 -3.98 -9.04 9.37
CA ASN A 13 -2.90 -9.37 10.30
C ASN A 13 -1.53 -9.21 9.61
N PRO A 14 -0.64 -8.32 10.07
CA PRO A 14 -0.84 -7.32 11.12
C PRO A 14 -2.01 -6.35 10.85
N PRO A 15 -2.58 -5.70 11.88
CA PRO A 15 -3.65 -4.72 11.68
C PRO A 15 -3.22 -3.56 10.77
N VAL A 16 -4.13 -3.11 9.90
CA VAL A 16 -3.92 -1.99 8.98
C VAL A 16 -4.97 -0.91 9.23
N ALA A 17 -4.54 0.30 9.57
CA ALA A 17 -5.44 1.43 9.82
C ALA A 17 -5.79 2.18 8.52
N GLY A 18 -6.93 2.88 8.52
CA GLY A 18 -7.30 3.81 7.44
C GLY A 18 -7.56 3.14 6.09
N THR A 19 -8.09 1.91 6.09
CA THR A 19 -8.56 1.26 4.86
C THR A 19 -9.85 1.91 4.37
N THR A 20 -9.97 2.11 3.06
CA THR A 20 -11.21 2.54 2.41
C THR A 20 -11.75 1.41 1.55
N ASN A 21 -13.01 1.04 1.79
CA ASN A 21 -13.70 0.01 1.01
C ASN A 21 -14.64 0.68 0.01
N THR A 22 -14.47 0.39 -1.28
CA THR A 22 -15.37 0.84 -2.33
C THR A 22 -16.01 -0.35 -3.03
N TRP A 23 -17.31 -0.26 -3.26
CA TRP A 23 -18.10 -1.31 -3.89
C TRP A 23 -18.52 -0.91 -5.29
N GLY A 24 -18.39 -1.83 -6.23
CA GLY A 24 -18.74 -1.67 -7.63
C GLY A 24 -19.46 -2.88 -8.19
N GLY A 25 -19.90 -2.77 -9.46
CA GLY A 25 -20.56 -3.87 -10.17
C GLY A 25 -21.84 -4.35 -9.48
N SER A 26 -22.64 -3.43 -8.92
CA SER A 26 -23.85 -3.75 -8.15
C SER A 26 -23.56 -4.65 -6.93
N ASP A 27 -22.59 -4.23 -6.11
CA ASP A 27 -22.14 -4.90 -4.88
C ASP A 27 -21.53 -6.29 -5.12
N ARG A 28 -20.82 -6.47 -6.24
CA ARG A 28 -20.13 -7.71 -6.61
C ARG A 28 -18.61 -7.57 -6.58
N ILE A 29 -18.11 -6.34 -6.63
CA ILE A 29 -16.67 -6.05 -6.66
C ILE A 29 -16.35 -5.18 -5.45
N LEU A 30 -15.52 -5.69 -4.54
CA LEU A 30 -14.96 -4.94 -3.43
C LEU A 30 -13.53 -4.52 -3.78
N THR A 31 -13.23 -3.23 -3.67
CA THR A 31 -11.87 -2.69 -3.74
C THR A 31 -11.50 -2.13 -2.37
N ILE A 32 -10.37 -2.57 -1.82
CA ILE A 32 -9.82 -2.07 -0.54
C ILE A 32 -8.55 -1.28 -0.86
N THR A 33 -8.52 -0.01 -0.46
CA THR A 33 -7.36 0.87 -0.64
C THR A 33 -6.80 1.34 0.70
N THR A 34 -5.47 1.46 0.79
CA THR A 34 -4.77 2.00 1.96
C THR A 34 -3.35 2.45 1.58
N THR A 35 -2.81 3.38 2.35
CA THR A 35 -1.41 3.83 2.28
C THR A 35 -0.61 3.51 3.55
N ASN A 36 -1.24 2.87 4.54
CA ASN A 36 -0.69 2.72 5.90
C ASN A 36 -0.06 1.35 6.17
N MET A 37 0.35 0.63 5.12
CA MET A 37 1.00 -0.67 5.27
C MET A 37 2.50 -0.51 5.48
N THR A 38 3.06 -1.31 6.38
CA THR A 38 4.51 -1.33 6.64
C THR A 38 5.23 -2.00 5.46
N PRO A 39 6.33 -1.43 4.92
CA PRO A 39 7.12 -2.07 3.88
C PRO A 39 7.74 -3.41 4.32
N SER A 40 8.06 -4.28 3.37
CA SER A 40 8.72 -5.57 3.63
C SER A 40 8.03 -6.43 4.71
N THR A 41 6.70 -6.34 4.81
CA THR A 41 5.90 -7.00 5.85
C THR A 41 4.94 -8.00 5.22
N GLN A 42 4.81 -9.18 5.82
CA GLN A 42 3.82 -10.17 5.44
C GLN A 42 2.47 -9.79 6.04
N TYR A 43 1.43 -9.78 5.23
CA TYR A 43 0.06 -9.55 5.65
C TYR A 43 -0.83 -10.73 5.25
N THR A 44 -1.84 -10.96 6.07
CA THR A 44 -2.99 -11.81 5.80
C THR A 44 -4.23 -10.94 5.84
N LEU A 45 -4.93 -10.82 4.71
CA LEU A 45 -6.30 -10.30 4.63
C LEU A 45 -7.26 -11.49 4.81
N THR A 46 -8.21 -11.35 5.73
CA THR A 46 -9.28 -12.33 5.92
C THR A 46 -10.63 -11.64 5.82
N ILE A 47 -11.53 -12.21 5.02
CA ILE A 47 -12.97 -11.94 5.09
C ILE A 47 -13.59 -13.13 5.82
N GLN A 48 -14.08 -12.88 7.04
CA GLN A 48 -14.60 -13.92 7.93
C GLN A 48 -15.84 -14.62 7.36
N PRO A 49 -16.12 -15.87 7.75
CA PRO A 49 -17.29 -16.64 7.33
C PRO A 49 -18.65 -15.97 7.62
N THR A 50 -18.66 -15.00 8.54
CA THR A 50 -19.86 -14.22 8.90
C THR A 50 -20.33 -13.30 7.77
N ALA A 51 -19.51 -13.09 6.74
CA ALA A 51 -19.88 -12.36 5.53
C ALA A 51 -20.99 -13.08 4.75
N LYS A 52 -22.00 -12.34 4.30
CA LYS A 52 -23.15 -12.87 3.57
C LYS A 52 -23.51 -12.08 2.32
N ASP A 53 -24.30 -12.70 1.45
CA ASP A 53 -24.99 -12.01 0.37
C ASP A 53 -26.31 -11.34 0.86
N LYS A 54 -27.05 -10.72 -0.07
CA LYS A 54 -28.30 -10.01 0.25
C LYS A 54 -29.47 -10.94 0.61
N PHE A 55 -29.29 -12.25 0.45
CA PHE A 55 -30.28 -13.29 0.72
C PHE A 55 -29.81 -14.21 1.86
N ASP A 56 -28.91 -13.72 2.72
CA ASP A 56 -28.37 -14.42 3.88
C ASP A 56 -27.52 -15.67 3.57
N HIS A 57 -27.12 -15.90 2.31
CA HIS A 57 -26.20 -17.00 2.00
C HIS A 57 -24.78 -16.70 2.50
N PRO A 58 -24.13 -17.64 3.19
CA PRO A 58 -22.77 -17.46 3.69
C PRO A 58 -21.74 -17.43 2.55
N LEU A 59 -20.62 -16.76 2.80
CA LEU A 59 -19.49 -16.69 1.87
C LEU A 59 -18.89 -18.09 1.61
N ASP A 60 -18.66 -18.43 0.35
CA ASP A 60 -17.85 -19.57 -0.08
C ASP A 60 -16.41 -19.10 -0.29
N GLY A 61 -15.66 -18.98 0.81
CA GLY A 61 -14.32 -18.37 0.81
C GLY A 61 -13.23 -19.23 0.18
N ASP A 62 -13.43 -20.55 0.10
CA ASP A 62 -12.50 -21.51 -0.50
C ASP A 62 -12.92 -21.98 -1.91
N GLY A 63 -14.15 -21.67 -2.33
CA GLY A 63 -14.67 -21.94 -3.67
C GLY A 63 -15.13 -23.39 -3.86
N ASN A 64 -15.47 -24.10 -2.78
CA ASN A 64 -15.86 -25.50 -2.84
C ASN A 64 -17.35 -25.72 -3.21
N GLY A 65 -18.14 -24.64 -3.34
CA GLY A 65 -19.57 -24.67 -3.62
C GLY A 65 -20.47 -24.71 -2.38
N THR A 66 -19.89 -24.73 -1.18
CA THR A 66 -20.57 -24.66 0.11
C THR A 66 -20.11 -23.40 0.83
N GLY A 67 -21.05 -22.55 1.23
CA GLY A 67 -20.71 -21.36 2.01
C GLY A 67 -20.47 -21.67 3.48
N GLY A 68 -19.66 -20.84 4.14
CA GLY A 68 -19.26 -21.00 5.55
C GLY A 68 -17.76 -20.88 5.78
N ASP A 69 -16.98 -20.63 4.73
CA ASP A 69 -15.53 -20.59 4.76
C ASP A 69 -14.99 -19.17 4.60
N ALA A 70 -13.85 -18.90 5.24
CA ALA A 70 -13.21 -17.60 5.19
C ALA A 70 -12.46 -17.43 3.87
N TYR A 71 -12.55 -16.25 3.26
CA TYR A 71 -11.63 -15.89 2.19
C TYR A 71 -10.32 -15.40 2.80
N VAL A 72 -9.19 -15.99 2.41
CA VAL A 72 -7.86 -15.66 2.94
C VAL A 72 -6.91 -15.29 1.81
N LEU A 73 -6.33 -14.10 1.89
CA LEU A 73 -5.32 -13.61 0.97
C LEU A 73 -4.02 -13.29 1.73
N ASN A 74 -2.95 -13.99 1.37
CA ASN A 74 -1.61 -13.73 1.90
C ASN A 74 -0.79 -12.94 0.89
N PHE A 75 -0.21 -11.81 1.31
CA PHE A 75 0.63 -10.98 0.45
C PHE A 75 1.74 -10.28 1.23
N ARG A 76 2.81 -9.88 0.54
CA ARG A 76 3.95 -9.18 1.14
C ARG A 76 4.11 -7.81 0.50
N THR A 77 4.23 -6.78 1.31
CA THR A 77 4.58 -5.46 0.80
C THR A 77 6.03 -5.44 0.34
N LYS A 78 6.30 -4.69 -0.72
CA LYS A 78 7.67 -4.52 -1.23
C LYS A 78 8.47 -3.62 -0.28
N PHE A 79 9.79 -3.82 -0.27
CA PHE A 79 10.70 -2.89 0.39
C PHE A 79 10.71 -1.56 -0.39
N LEU A 80 10.52 -0.45 0.32
CA LEU A 80 10.49 0.87 -0.28
C LEU A 80 11.89 1.49 -0.26
N ILE A 81 12.64 1.37 -1.36
CA ILE A 81 13.88 2.14 -1.55
C ILE A 81 13.50 3.56 -1.98
N ILE A 82 13.06 4.38 -1.04
CA ILE A 82 12.83 5.82 -1.31
C ILE A 82 13.52 6.72 -0.28
N PHE A 83 13.96 6.21 0.88
CA PHE A 83 14.62 7.05 1.89
C PHE A 83 16.12 7.28 1.68
N LEU A 84 16.79 6.55 0.77
CA LEU A 84 18.23 6.71 0.56
C LEU A 84 18.62 7.96 -0.26
N LEU A 85 17.66 8.61 -0.94
CA LEU A 85 17.93 9.81 -1.74
C LEU A 85 17.76 11.15 -0.99
N GLN A 86 17.13 11.14 0.19
CA GLN A 86 17.04 12.34 1.03
C GLN A 86 18.20 12.47 2.01
N LEU A 87 18.82 11.34 2.42
CA LEU A 87 20.01 11.36 3.29
C LEU A 87 21.33 11.58 2.52
N LEU A 88 21.38 11.35 1.21
CA LEU A 88 22.56 11.74 0.40
C LEU A 88 22.67 13.26 0.17
N ARG A 89 21.65 14.05 0.54
CA ARG A 89 21.67 15.53 0.46
C ARG A 89 21.89 16.23 1.80
N ALA A 90 22.09 15.50 2.89
CA ALA A 90 22.24 16.07 4.23
C ALA A 90 23.66 15.96 4.84
N THR A 91 24.65 15.41 4.11
CA THR A 91 26.06 15.40 4.52
C THR A 91 26.95 15.97 3.42
N LEU A 92 26.73 17.24 3.06
CA LEU A 92 27.66 18.09 2.31
C LEU A 92 27.50 19.56 2.76
N TRP A 93 27.40 19.79 4.07
CA TRP A 93 27.54 21.13 4.69
C TRP A 93 28.98 21.41 5.18
N GLU A 94 29.96 20.57 4.81
CA GLU A 94 31.39 20.82 5.00
C GLU A 94 32.16 20.99 3.66
N TYR A 95 31.52 21.54 2.64
CA TYR A 95 32.25 22.07 1.48
C TYR A 95 32.07 23.58 1.41
N ARG A 96 32.78 24.29 2.31
CA ARG A 96 33.33 25.59 1.95
C ARG A 96 34.09 25.36 0.64
N TRP A 97 33.75 26.11 -0.40
CA TRP A 97 34.34 26.07 -1.74
C TRP A 97 33.83 24.99 -2.71
N PHE A 98 32.53 24.96 -3.01
CA PHE A 98 32.13 24.63 -4.39
C PHE A 98 30.87 25.39 -4.80
N MET A 99 31.08 26.60 -5.34
CA MET A 99 30.05 27.31 -6.10
C MET A 99 29.81 26.56 -7.42
N ILE A 100 28.60 26.04 -7.62
CA ILE A 100 28.08 25.85 -8.98
C ILE A 100 27.21 27.07 -9.26
N LYS A 101 27.81 28.11 -9.84
CA LYS A 101 27.05 29.06 -10.63
C LYS A 101 26.95 28.51 -12.04
N ASP A 102 25.72 28.36 -12.48
CA ASP A 102 25.18 28.43 -13.83
C ASP A 102 26.11 28.08 -15.00
N ARG A 103 25.59 27.17 -15.82
CA ARG A 103 25.98 26.89 -17.20
C ARG A 103 26.62 28.10 -17.91
N CYS A 104 27.96 28.18 -17.91
CA CYS A 104 28.79 28.61 -19.04
C CYS A 104 30.28 28.52 -18.62
N LEU A 105 31.07 27.73 -19.34
CA LEU A 105 32.53 27.80 -19.25
C LEU A 105 32.98 28.96 -20.15
N ILE A 106 33.46 30.05 -19.55
CA ILE A 106 34.23 31.08 -20.26
C ILE A 106 35.57 31.24 -19.55
N LEU A 107 36.63 30.70 -20.16
CA LEU A 107 38.00 30.92 -19.74
C LEU A 107 38.50 32.24 -20.34
N HIS A 108 38.86 33.21 -19.49
CA HIS A 108 39.74 34.30 -19.89
C HIS A 108 41.12 34.07 -19.28
N SER A 109 42.12 33.94 -20.14
CA SER A 109 43.53 34.02 -19.76
C SER A 109 43.92 35.50 -19.73
N THR A 110 44.38 35.98 -18.58
CA THR A 110 45.22 37.19 -18.52
C THR A 110 46.51 36.82 -17.83
N ASN A 111 47.55 36.72 -18.64
CA ASN A 111 48.93 36.49 -18.25
C ASN A 111 49.45 37.75 -17.52
N ARG A 112 49.89 37.59 -16.28
CA ARG A 112 50.89 38.45 -15.64
C ARG A 112 51.66 37.67 -14.61
#